data_AF-A0A7S3W8H2-F1
#
_entry.id   AF-A0A7S3W8H2-F1
#
_cell.length_a   1.000
_cell.length_b   1.000
_cell.length_c   1.000
_cell.angle_alpha   90.00
_cell.angle_beta   90.00
_cell.angle_gamma   90.00
#
_symmetry.space_group_name_H-M   'P 1'
#
loop_
_entity.id
_entity.type
_entity.pdbx_description
1 polymer ?
#
loop_
_entity_poly.entity_id
_entity_poly.type
_entity_poly.pdbx_seq_one_letter_code
_entity_poly.pdbx_strand_id
1 'polypeptide(L)'
;KHRRGCGGGAARAARPSAARAGGGASSRAITLREGSMMPYNAQATLHAQRALWSLLLPCSVHGRVTDIWRAYFAQRLLWDVGLRLAFSPPWVVQFRNAHNYLADFNSEVPLYQQAGALVGALLRWQPAARTLPGRFEELYVHMYELGIVGLSDVRLAQAWLADLDRIGYPFPPILDRPPRAVKPARSGGVRERHGERRAATSGAGQAT
;
A
#
# COMPACT_ATOMS: atom_id res chain seq x y z
N LYS A 1 43.98 -1.47 59.54
CA LYS A 1 43.87 -2.65 58.65
C LYS A 1 43.31 -2.19 57.30
N HIS A 2 44.15 -2.33 56.27
CA HIS A 2 43.96 -2.25 54.81
C HIS A 2 42.94 -1.29 54.15
N ARG A 3 43.50 -0.25 53.51
CA ARG A 3 43.10 0.21 52.17
C ARG A 3 43.39 -0.89 51.13
N ARG A 4 42.45 -1.20 50.25
CA ARG A 4 42.71 -1.66 48.87
C ARG A 4 41.63 -1.10 47.95
N GLY A 5 42.08 -0.33 46.96
CA GLY A 5 41.28 -0.02 45.78
C GLY A 5 41.38 -1.15 44.76
N CYS A 6 40.32 -1.31 44.00
CA CYS A 6 40.18 -1.98 42.70
C CYS A 6 38.83 -1.47 42.20
N GLY A 7 38.61 -1.05 40.96
CA GLY A 7 39.33 -1.18 39.70
C GLY A 7 38.26 -0.90 38.65
N GLY A 8 38.62 -0.19 37.58
CA GLY A 8 37.67 0.40 36.64
C GLY A 8 36.79 -0.59 35.90
N GLY A 9 35.65 -0.07 35.43
CA GLY A 9 34.71 -0.80 34.59
C GLY A 9 33.55 0.08 34.13
N ALA A 10 33.80 1.34 33.75
CA ALA A 10 32.81 2.12 33.03
C ALA A 10 32.63 1.45 31.65
N ALA A 11 31.56 0.67 31.50
CA ALA A 11 31.16 0.11 30.22
C ALA A 11 30.86 1.28 29.26
N ARG A 12 31.87 1.64 28.46
CA ARG A 12 31.71 2.53 27.31
C ARG A 12 30.72 1.86 26.37
N ALA A 13 29.48 2.35 26.35
CA ALA A 13 28.56 2.05 25.28
C ALA A 13 29.24 2.40 23.96
N ALA A 14 29.50 1.38 23.14
CA ALA A 14 30.07 1.57 21.83
C ALA A 14 29.11 2.47 21.04
N ARG A 15 29.57 3.66 20.67
CA ARG A 15 28.88 4.48 19.68
C ARG A 15 28.75 3.63 18.41
N PRO A 16 27.56 3.49 17.82
CA PRO A 16 27.45 2.82 16.54
C PRO A 16 28.34 3.59 15.56
N SER A 17 29.31 2.89 14.97
CA SER A 17 30.12 3.39 13.88
C SER A 17 29.16 3.90 12.81
N ALA A 18 29.22 5.19 12.51
CA ALA A 18 28.55 5.74 11.35
C ALA A 18 29.11 4.99 10.14
N ALA A 19 28.32 4.02 9.65
CA ALA A 19 28.59 3.39 8.37
C ALA A 19 28.74 4.53 7.37
N ARG A 20 29.97 4.74 6.90
CA ARG A 20 30.24 5.64 5.79
C ARG A 20 29.30 5.20 4.68
N ALA A 21 28.33 6.05 4.35
CA ALA A 21 27.53 5.91 3.16
C ALA A 21 28.51 5.95 1.98
N GLY A 22 28.95 4.78 1.53
CA GLY A 22 29.65 4.64 0.27
C GLY A 22 28.77 5.26 -0.81
N GLY A 23 29.38 6.05 -1.68
CA GLY A 23 28.69 6.75 -2.76
C GLY A 23 27.73 5.83 -3.49
N GLY A 24 26.44 6.01 -3.23
CA GLY A 24 25.37 5.17 -3.73
C GLY A 24 24.59 5.94 -4.77
N ALA A 25 24.29 5.29 -5.90
CA ALA A 25 23.43 5.82 -6.95
C ALA A 25 22.26 6.61 -6.35
N SER A 26 22.02 7.81 -6.87
CA SER A 26 20.82 8.60 -6.56
C SER A 26 19.60 7.70 -6.79
N SER A 27 19.06 7.17 -5.68
CA SER A 27 18.03 6.16 -5.74
C SER A 27 16.73 6.88 -6.07
N ARG A 28 16.32 6.74 -7.32
CA ARG A 28 15.23 7.52 -7.90
C ARG A 28 13.89 6.94 -7.43
N ALA A 29 12.96 7.81 -7.06
CA ALA A 29 11.60 7.40 -6.75
C ALA A 29 10.92 6.75 -7.97
N ILE A 30 10.18 5.67 -7.74
CA ILE A 30 9.45 4.90 -8.76
C ILE A 30 7.98 5.27 -8.68
N THR A 31 7.40 5.77 -9.77
CA THR A 31 5.97 6.12 -9.83
C THR A 31 5.12 4.94 -10.27
N LEU A 32 3.99 4.72 -9.61
CA LEU A 32 3.01 3.72 -10.00
C LEU A 32 2.15 4.23 -11.17
N ARG A 33 1.97 3.40 -12.20
CA ARG A 33 1.14 3.73 -13.35
C ARG A 33 -0.35 3.63 -12.98
N GLU A 34 -1.16 4.53 -13.53
CA GLU A 34 -2.62 4.41 -13.47
C GLU A 34 -3.11 3.05 -14.00
N GLY A 35 -4.11 2.48 -13.34
CA GLY A 35 -4.58 1.11 -13.59
C GLY A 35 -3.78 0.03 -12.86
N SER A 36 -2.75 0.40 -12.11
CA SER A 36 -2.06 -0.47 -11.15
C SER A 36 -2.23 0.11 -9.75
N MET A 37 -2.60 -0.73 -8.79
CA MET A 37 -2.80 -0.32 -7.40
C MET A 37 -1.85 -1.10 -6.48
N MET A 38 -1.30 -0.43 -5.48
CA MET A 38 -0.43 -1.03 -4.47
C MET A 38 -0.77 -0.46 -3.10
N PRO A 39 -1.08 -1.27 -2.09
CA PRO A 39 -1.37 -0.72 -0.77
C PRO A 39 -0.12 -0.03 -0.18
N TYR A 40 -0.33 1.00 0.63
CA TYR A 40 0.73 1.63 1.41
C TYR A 40 0.25 1.94 2.83
N ASN A 41 1.14 1.80 3.80
CA ASN A 41 0.86 2.11 5.20
C ASN A 41 0.99 3.62 5.44
N ALA A 42 0.40 4.13 6.52
CA ALA A 42 0.61 5.51 6.96
C ALA A 42 2.07 5.82 7.38
N GLN A 43 2.83 4.81 7.82
CA GLN A 43 4.22 4.92 8.24
C GLN A 43 5.13 5.24 7.05
N ALA A 44 6.07 6.17 7.27
CA ALA A 44 7.04 6.61 6.26
C ALA A 44 6.40 7.07 4.93
N THR A 45 5.16 7.56 4.97
CA THR A 45 4.44 8.09 3.81
C THR A 45 4.33 9.60 3.89
N LEU A 46 4.68 10.30 2.80
CA LEU A 46 4.52 11.73 2.67
C LEU A 46 3.33 12.04 1.75
N HIS A 47 2.32 12.75 2.27
CA HIS A 47 1.20 13.25 1.47
C HIS A 47 1.48 14.70 1.07
N ALA A 48 1.46 14.98 -0.23
CA ALA A 48 1.52 16.35 -0.72
C ALA A 48 0.28 17.12 -0.24
N GLN A 49 0.39 18.45 -0.06
CA GLN A 49 -0.74 19.29 0.36
C GLN A 49 -1.95 19.16 -0.58
N ARG A 50 -1.72 18.98 -1.89
CA ARG A 50 -2.77 18.71 -2.90
C ARG A 50 -3.50 17.37 -2.72
N ALA A 51 -2.98 16.50 -1.87
CA ALA A 51 -3.56 15.20 -1.53
C ALA A 51 -3.99 15.11 -0.05
N LEU A 52 -4.07 16.24 0.68
CA LEU A 52 -4.45 16.26 2.10
C LEU A 52 -5.80 15.58 2.36
N TRP A 53 -6.76 15.77 1.44
CA TRP A 53 -8.08 15.11 1.48
C TRP A 53 -8.02 13.58 1.60
N SER A 54 -6.92 12.96 1.17
CA SER A 54 -6.74 11.50 1.18
C SER A 54 -6.30 10.93 2.55
N LEU A 55 -6.10 11.78 3.56
CA LEU A 55 -5.64 11.35 4.88
C LEU A 55 -6.72 10.65 5.72
N LEU A 56 -7.99 10.72 5.32
CA LEU A 56 -9.09 10.12 6.06
C LEU A 56 -8.93 8.61 6.20
N LEU A 57 -8.94 8.12 7.43
CA LEU A 57 -8.91 6.70 7.77
C LEU A 57 -10.34 6.22 8.09
N PRO A 58 -10.84 5.18 7.41
CA PRO A 58 -12.08 4.51 7.81
C PRO A 58 -11.96 3.97 9.24
N CYS A 59 -12.96 4.20 10.07
CA CYS A 59 -13.00 3.80 11.47
C CYS A 59 -13.87 2.56 11.74
N SER A 60 -14.70 2.12 10.79
CA SER A 60 -15.53 0.92 10.97
C SER A 60 -14.77 -0.39 10.72
N VAL A 61 -13.52 -0.32 10.30
CA VAL A 61 -12.68 -1.48 9.94
C VAL A 61 -11.57 -1.69 10.96
N HIS A 62 -10.96 -2.87 10.95
CA HIS A 62 -9.88 -3.16 11.89
C HIS A 62 -8.68 -2.19 11.70
N GLY A 63 -8.06 -1.77 12.80
CA GLY A 63 -6.97 -0.79 12.77
C GLY A 63 -5.73 -1.25 11.97
N ARG A 64 -5.57 -2.56 11.73
CA ARG A 64 -4.52 -3.11 10.87
C ARG A 64 -4.79 -2.99 9.37
N VAL A 65 -6.03 -2.71 8.97
CA VAL A 65 -6.43 -2.65 7.55
C VAL A 65 -6.95 -1.26 7.13
N THR A 66 -7.30 -0.40 8.08
CA THR A 66 -7.83 0.96 7.80
C THR A 66 -6.95 1.76 6.84
N ASP A 67 -5.65 1.75 7.10
CA ASP A 67 -4.70 2.58 6.37
C ASP A 67 -4.36 1.97 4.99
N ILE A 68 -4.53 0.66 4.86
CA ILE A 68 -4.48 -0.09 3.60
C ILE A 68 -5.71 0.23 2.73
N TRP A 69 -6.92 0.21 3.28
CA TRP A 69 -8.14 0.60 2.55
C TRP A 69 -8.10 2.06 2.10
N ARG A 70 -7.73 2.97 3.01
CA ARG A 70 -7.47 4.38 2.69
C ARG A 70 -6.46 4.52 1.55
N ALA A 71 -5.41 3.71 1.52
CA ALA A 71 -4.42 3.78 0.44
C ALA A 71 -5.00 3.45 -0.93
N TYR A 72 -5.89 2.46 -1.03
CA TYR A 72 -6.57 2.12 -2.28
C TYR A 72 -7.55 3.20 -2.71
N PHE A 73 -8.35 3.73 -1.78
CA PHE A 73 -9.33 4.78 -2.07
C PHE A 73 -8.62 6.05 -2.55
N ALA A 74 -7.58 6.46 -1.82
CA ALA A 74 -6.72 7.58 -2.19
C ALA A 74 -6.13 7.39 -3.59
N GLN A 75 -5.48 6.24 -3.86
CA GLN A 75 -4.90 5.97 -5.18
C GLN A 75 -5.90 6.08 -6.32
N ARG A 76 -7.11 5.55 -6.13
CA ARG A 76 -8.14 5.62 -7.16
C ARG A 76 -8.49 7.06 -7.52
N LEU A 77 -8.64 7.91 -6.52
CA LEU A 77 -8.99 9.32 -6.69
C LEU A 77 -7.80 10.20 -7.11
N LEU A 78 -6.56 9.84 -6.74
CA LEU A 78 -5.35 10.54 -7.19
C LEU A 78 -5.28 10.59 -8.72
N TRP A 79 -5.68 9.52 -9.41
CA TRP A 79 -5.70 9.46 -10.87
C TRP A 79 -6.62 10.51 -11.49
N ASP A 80 -7.76 10.77 -10.85
CA ASP A 80 -8.76 11.72 -11.33
C ASP A 80 -8.28 13.17 -11.24
N VAL A 81 -7.30 13.46 -10.37
CA VAL A 81 -6.73 14.81 -10.18
C VAL A 81 -5.29 14.93 -10.70
N GLY A 82 -4.82 13.93 -11.46
CA GLY A 82 -3.49 13.96 -12.09
C GLY A 82 -2.32 13.70 -11.14
N LEU A 83 -2.60 13.19 -9.93
CA LEU A 83 -1.58 12.81 -8.96
C LEU A 83 -1.33 11.30 -9.01
N ARG A 84 -0.18 10.87 -8.47
CA ARG A 84 0.22 9.46 -8.47
C ARG A 84 0.98 9.10 -7.21
N LEU A 85 0.92 7.82 -6.85
CA LEU A 85 1.75 7.22 -5.83
C LEU A 85 3.18 7.04 -6.36
N ALA A 86 4.17 7.41 -5.56
CA ALA A 86 5.57 7.13 -5.82
C ALA A 86 6.23 6.46 -4.62
N PHE A 87 7.04 5.45 -4.89
CA PHE A 87 7.87 4.76 -3.91
C PHE A 87 9.25 5.35 -3.93
N SER A 88 9.67 5.85 -2.77
CA SER A 88 10.99 6.38 -2.56
C SER A 88 11.94 5.30 -2.03
N PRO A 89 13.26 5.57 -2.08
CA PRO A 89 14.20 4.85 -1.26
C PRO A 89 13.86 5.02 0.23
N PRO A 90 14.19 4.04 1.08
CA PRO A 90 13.96 4.15 2.52
C PRO A 90 14.63 5.39 3.10
N TRP A 91 13.86 6.22 3.83
CA TRP A 91 14.35 7.42 4.52
C TRP A 91 14.07 7.41 6.03
N VAL A 92 13.46 6.34 6.55
CA VAL A 92 13.20 6.13 7.99
C VAL A 92 13.76 4.78 8.41
N VAL A 93 14.32 4.72 9.62
CA VAL A 93 14.60 3.47 10.33
C VAL A 93 13.44 3.20 11.27
N GLN A 94 12.77 2.05 11.10
CA GLN A 94 11.65 1.67 11.96
C GLN A 94 12.14 0.86 13.16
N PHE A 95 11.82 1.31 14.37
CA PHE A 95 11.96 0.52 15.60
C PHE A 95 10.58 -0.02 15.98
N ARG A 96 10.39 -1.34 15.87
CA ARG A 96 9.10 -1.96 16.18
C ARG A 96 9.03 -2.42 17.63
N ASN A 97 7.86 -2.26 18.22
CA ASN A 97 7.50 -2.86 19.50
C ASN A 97 7.23 -4.36 19.32
N ALA A 98 7.42 -5.14 20.38
CA ALA A 98 7.03 -6.55 20.37
C ALA A 98 5.51 -6.65 20.23
N HIS A 99 5.05 -7.39 19.22
CA HIS A 99 3.64 -7.65 18.96
C HIS A 99 3.34 -9.16 19.05
N ASN A 100 2.08 -9.50 19.29
CA ASN A 100 1.61 -10.87 19.12
C ASN A 100 1.33 -11.13 17.62
N TYR A 101 2.31 -11.71 16.93
CA TYR A 101 2.25 -11.92 15.48
C TYR A 101 1.04 -12.76 15.03
N LEU A 102 0.59 -13.71 15.85
CA LEU A 102 -0.56 -14.55 15.50
C LEU A 102 -1.87 -13.77 15.58
N ALA A 103 -2.02 -12.92 16.61
CA ALA A 103 -3.19 -12.05 16.73
C ALA A 103 -3.23 -11.02 15.60
N ASP A 104 -2.08 -10.44 15.24
CA ASP A 104 -1.97 -9.49 14.12
C ASP A 104 -2.35 -10.15 12.80
N PHE A 105 -1.80 -11.33 12.51
CA PHE A 105 -2.15 -12.11 11.31
C PHE A 105 -3.66 -12.39 11.21
N ASN A 106 -4.27 -12.86 12.29
CA ASN A 106 -5.71 -13.16 12.31
C ASN A 106 -6.56 -11.91 12.03
N SER A 107 -6.11 -10.75 12.49
CA SER A 107 -6.80 -9.48 12.25
C SER A 107 -6.67 -8.95 10.82
N GLU A 108 -5.71 -9.47 10.04
CA GLU A 108 -5.49 -9.15 8.63
C GLU A 108 -6.19 -10.13 7.68
N VAL A 109 -6.78 -11.22 8.16
CA VAL A 109 -7.51 -12.21 7.33
C VAL A 109 -8.54 -11.56 6.38
N PRO A 110 -9.37 -10.58 6.80
CA PRO A 110 -10.31 -9.93 5.90
C PRO A 110 -9.63 -9.21 4.72
N LEU A 111 -8.44 -8.65 4.93
CA LEU A 111 -7.66 -8.01 3.87
C LEU A 111 -7.31 -9.03 2.78
N TYR A 112 -6.78 -10.19 3.17
CA TYR A 112 -6.39 -11.23 2.22
C TYR A 112 -7.58 -11.79 1.41
N GLN A 113 -8.77 -11.82 2.01
CA GLN A 113 -9.98 -12.32 1.37
C GLN A 113 -10.64 -11.27 0.46
N GLN A 114 -10.57 -9.99 0.81
CA GLN A 114 -11.36 -8.94 0.15
C GLN A 114 -10.55 -8.05 -0.79
N ALA A 115 -9.22 -7.95 -0.65
CA ALA A 115 -8.40 -7.01 -1.42
C ALA A 115 -8.53 -7.20 -2.94
N GLY A 116 -8.60 -8.44 -3.42
CA GLY A 116 -8.78 -8.72 -4.85
C GLY A 116 -10.12 -8.20 -5.40
N ALA A 117 -11.20 -8.42 -4.66
CA ALA A 117 -12.53 -7.93 -5.01
C ALA A 117 -12.58 -6.40 -4.96
N LEU A 118 -11.98 -5.78 -3.93
CA LEU A 118 -11.86 -4.34 -3.79
C LEU A 118 -11.13 -3.71 -4.98
N VAL A 119 -9.92 -4.20 -5.29
CA VAL A 119 -9.13 -3.67 -6.42
C VAL A 119 -9.90 -3.82 -7.72
N GLY A 120 -10.57 -4.96 -7.93
CA GLY A 120 -11.43 -5.17 -9.09
C GLY A 120 -12.58 -4.16 -9.17
N ALA A 121 -13.24 -3.87 -8.05
CA ALA A 121 -14.31 -2.88 -7.99
C ALA A 121 -13.79 -1.47 -8.30
N LEU A 122 -12.71 -1.04 -7.65
CA LEU A 122 -12.13 0.30 -7.86
C LEU A 122 -11.64 0.52 -9.30
N LEU A 123 -11.08 -0.51 -9.94
CA LEU A 123 -10.63 -0.44 -11.33
C LEU A 123 -11.80 -0.33 -12.33
N ARG A 124 -12.98 -0.86 -11.98
CA ARG A 124 -14.20 -0.77 -12.80
C ARG A 124 -15.08 0.41 -12.44
N TRP A 125 -14.88 1.01 -11.27
CA TRP A 125 -15.70 2.10 -10.75
C TRP A 125 -15.59 3.35 -11.63
N GLN A 126 -16.75 3.85 -12.07
CA GLN A 126 -16.90 5.02 -12.92
C GLN A 126 -17.68 6.09 -12.15
N PRO A 127 -17.01 7.15 -11.67
CA PRO A 127 -17.66 8.20 -10.90
C PRO A 127 -18.60 9.05 -11.77
N ALA A 128 -19.78 9.35 -11.26
CA ALA A 128 -20.72 10.30 -11.86
C ALA A 128 -20.38 11.76 -11.48
N ALA A 129 -19.88 11.97 -10.27
CA ALA A 129 -19.58 13.31 -9.78
C ALA A 129 -18.47 14.01 -10.58
N ARG A 130 -18.58 15.34 -10.71
CA ARG A 130 -17.66 16.20 -11.48
C ARG A 130 -16.64 16.96 -10.63
N THR A 131 -16.75 16.86 -9.30
CA THR A 131 -15.83 17.47 -8.35
C THR A 131 -15.14 16.39 -7.52
N LEU A 132 -13.92 16.68 -7.03
CA LEU A 132 -13.21 15.75 -6.16
C LEU A 132 -14.00 15.43 -4.86
N PRO A 133 -14.58 16.41 -4.13
CA PRO A 133 -15.42 16.10 -2.98
C PRO A 133 -16.59 15.16 -3.32
N GLY A 134 -17.29 15.42 -4.43
CA GLY A 134 -18.39 14.57 -4.85
C GLY A 134 -17.94 13.15 -5.18
N ARG A 135 -16.81 12.99 -5.89
CA ARG A 135 -16.24 11.65 -6.16
C ARG A 135 -15.76 10.95 -4.90
N PHE A 136 -15.25 11.71 -3.93
CA PHE A 136 -14.81 11.16 -2.65
C PHE A 136 -16.00 10.59 -1.88
N GLU A 137 -17.09 11.34 -1.76
CA GLU A 137 -18.33 10.86 -1.12
C GLU A 137 -18.92 9.67 -1.88
N GLU A 138 -19.06 9.77 -3.20
CA GLU A 138 -19.55 8.69 -4.06
C GLU A 138 -18.74 7.40 -3.88
N LEU A 139 -17.41 7.51 -3.75
CA LEU A 139 -16.55 6.37 -3.49
C LEU A 139 -16.84 5.73 -2.12
N TYR A 140 -16.98 6.52 -1.06
CA TYR A 140 -17.28 5.98 0.27
C TYR A 140 -18.65 5.30 0.31
N VAL A 141 -19.66 5.86 -0.36
CA VAL A 141 -20.97 5.20 -0.54
C VAL A 141 -20.81 3.89 -1.28
N HIS A 142 -20.06 3.86 -2.40
CA HIS A 142 -19.83 2.64 -3.16
C HIS A 142 -19.11 1.56 -2.33
N MET A 143 -18.12 1.94 -1.51
CA MET A 143 -17.41 1.01 -0.63
C MET A 143 -18.30 0.49 0.51
N TYR A 144 -19.24 1.31 0.98
CA TYR A 144 -20.26 0.89 1.95
C TYR A 144 -21.23 -0.13 1.35
N GLU A 145 -21.72 0.10 0.13
CA GLU A 145 -22.60 -0.84 -0.59
C GLU A 145 -21.94 -2.20 -0.84
N LEU A 146 -20.62 -2.21 -1.04
CA LEU A 146 -19.82 -3.44 -1.18
C LEU A 146 -19.48 -4.12 0.16
N GLY A 147 -19.85 -3.52 1.30
CA GLY A 147 -19.54 -4.04 2.64
C GLY A 147 -18.07 -3.93 3.04
N ILE A 148 -17.28 -3.10 2.36
CA ILE A 148 -15.85 -2.87 2.68
C ILE A 148 -15.71 -1.94 3.89
N VAL A 149 -16.60 -0.96 3.99
CA VAL A 149 -16.68 0.01 5.10
C VAL A 149 -18.12 0.11 5.60
N GLY A 150 -18.31 0.68 6.78
CA GLY A 150 -19.60 0.85 7.42
C GLY A 150 -20.23 2.22 7.15
N LEU A 151 -21.51 2.37 7.51
CA LEU A 151 -22.24 3.64 7.35
C LEU A 151 -21.59 4.79 8.13
N SER A 152 -20.93 4.51 9.25
CA SER A 152 -20.17 5.49 10.02
C SER A 152 -19.05 6.14 9.20
N ASP A 153 -18.43 5.39 8.29
CA ASP A 153 -17.33 5.90 7.45
C ASP A 153 -17.84 6.84 6.36
N VAL A 154 -19.05 6.61 5.83
CA VAL A 154 -19.70 7.54 4.90
C VAL A 154 -19.98 8.87 5.60
N ARG A 155 -20.54 8.83 6.80
CA ARG A 155 -20.79 10.04 7.61
C ARG A 155 -19.50 10.76 7.98
N LEU A 156 -18.46 9.99 8.32
CA LEU A 156 -17.14 10.53 8.61
C LEU A 156 -16.51 11.19 7.36
N ALA A 157 -16.67 10.60 6.18
CA ALA A 157 -16.23 11.19 4.92
C ALA A 157 -16.93 12.53 4.63
N GLN A 158 -18.24 12.61 4.82
CA GLN A 158 -19.00 13.85 4.67
C GLN A 158 -18.51 14.93 5.66
N ALA A 159 -18.30 14.57 6.93
CA ALA A 159 -17.78 15.50 7.93
C ALA A 159 -16.38 15.99 7.60
N TRP A 160 -15.49 15.09 7.17
CA TRP A 160 -14.13 15.42 6.75
C TRP A 160 -14.10 16.39 5.56
N LEU A 161 -14.93 16.15 4.54
CA LEU A 161 -15.05 17.07 3.40
C LEU A 161 -15.57 18.45 3.83
N ALA A 162 -16.55 18.49 4.74
CA ALA A 162 -17.07 19.74 5.28
C ALA A 162 -16.02 20.53 6.06
N ASP A 163 -15.17 19.85 6.85
CA ASP A 163 -14.09 20.51 7.58
C ASP A 163 -13.01 21.05 6.64
N LEU A 164 -12.65 20.31 5.59
CA LEU A 164 -11.74 20.80 4.55
C LEU A 164 -12.29 22.03 3.82
N ASP A 165 -13.58 22.03 3.49
CA ASP A 165 -14.25 23.18 2.87
C ASP A 165 -14.22 24.40 3.80
N ARG A 166 -14.55 24.23 5.09
CA ARG A 166 -14.54 25.30 6.10
C ARG A 166 -13.18 25.96 6.27
N ILE A 167 -12.08 25.19 6.19
CA ILE A 167 -10.73 25.74 6.30
C ILE A 167 -10.21 26.31 4.97
N GLY A 168 -11.04 26.33 3.92
CA GLY A 168 -10.66 26.84 2.60
C GLY A 168 -9.66 25.95 1.87
N TYR A 169 -9.72 24.64 2.08
CA TYR A 169 -8.84 23.70 1.40
C TYR A 169 -9.06 23.75 -0.13
N PRO A 170 -8.01 24.02 -0.94
CA PRO A 170 -8.17 24.12 -2.38
C PRO A 170 -8.21 22.72 -3.02
N PHE A 171 -9.40 22.13 -3.10
CA PHE A 171 -9.59 20.84 -3.76
C PHE A 171 -9.09 20.89 -5.21
N PRO A 172 -8.19 19.96 -5.63
CA PRO A 172 -7.76 19.88 -7.01
C PRO A 172 -8.93 19.63 -7.97
N PRO A 173 -8.92 20.25 -9.16
CA PRO A 173 -9.94 19.98 -10.17
C PRO A 173 -9.81 18.55 -10.72
N ILE A 174 -10.94 17.97 -11.13
CA ILE A 174 -10.96 16.72 -11.88
C ILE A 174 -10.39 16.97 -13.27
N LEU A 175 -9.51 16.07 -13.72
CA LEU A 175 -9.01 16.10 -15.08
C LEU A 175 -10.08 15.56 -16.05
N ASP A 176 -10.44 16.37 -17.04
CA ASP A 176 -11.19 15.89 -18.19
C ASP A 176 -10.33 14.92 -19.00
N ARG A 177 -10.68 13.63 -18.94
CA ARG A 177 -10.03 12.57 -19.71
C ARG A 177 -11.08 11.69 -20.39
N PRO A 178 -10.81 11.19 -21.60
CA PRO A 178 -11.70 10.25 -22.26
C PRO A 178 -11.82 8.94 -21.45
N PRO A 179 -12.99 8.24 -21.51
CA PRO A 179 -13.20 6.96 -20.83
C PRO A 179 -12.13 5.96 -21.26
N ARG A 180 -11.44 5.34 -20.31
CA ARG A 180 -10.31 4.45 -20.61
C ARG A 180 -10.74 3.00 -20.56
N ALA A 181 -10.56 2.28 -21.67
CA ALA A 181 -10.73 0.83 -21.71
C ALA A 181 -9.69 0.18 -20.78
N VAL A 182 -10.16 -0.43 -19.69
CA VAL A 182 -9.34 -1.31 -18.85
C VAL A 182 -9.04 -2.55 -19.69
N LYS A 183 -7.83 -2.67 -20.23
CA LYS A 183 -7.40 -3.93 -20.84
C LYS A 183 -7.35 -4.98 -19.72
N PRO A 184 -8.02 -6.13 -19.85
CA PRO A 184 -7.94 -7.18 -18.84
C PRO A 184 -6.49 -7.56 -18.62
N ALA A 185 -6.13 -7.85 -17.36
CA ALA A 185 -4.82 -8.39 -17.04
C ALA A 185 -4.59 -9.61 -17.94
N ARG A 186 -3.48 -9.61 -18.69
CA ARG A 186 -3.09 -10.78 -19.48
C ARG A 186 -3.02 -11.96 -18.51
N SER A 187 -3.90 -12.95 -18.68
CA SER A 187 -3.78 -14.23 -18.00
C SER A 187 -2.41 -14.79 -18.36
N GLY A 188 -1.49 -14.76 -17.38
CA GLY A 188 -0.20 -15.41 -17.53
C GLY A 188 -0.45 -16.90 -17.66
N GLY A 189 -0.50 -17.41 -18.90
CA GLY A 189 -0.49 -18.83 -19.16
C GLY A 189 0.78 -19.40 -18.53
N VAL A 190 0.62 -20.17 -17.47
CA VAL A 190 1.67 -21.03 -16.95
C VAL A 190 1.98 -22.00 -18.07
N ARG A 191 3.10 -21.79 -18.78
CA ARG A 191 3.62 -22.78 -19.71
C ARG A 191 4.10 -23.95 -18.86
N GLU A 192 3.31 -25.02 -18.81
CA GLU A 192 3.79 -26.31 -18.34
C GLU A 192 4.99 -26.73 -19.21
N ARG A 193 6.16 -26.83 -18.58
CA ARG A 193 7.30 -27.47 -19.22
C ARG A 193 7.09 -28.97 -19.12
N HIS A 194 6.57 -29.57 -20.18
CA HIS A 194 6.69 -31.02 -20.35
C HIS A 194 8.18 -31.37 -20.47
N GLY A 195 8.70 -32.07 -19.47
CA GLY A 195 10.03 -32.65 -19.51
C GLY A 195 10.04 -33.86 -20.44
N GLU A 196 10.71 -33.75 -21.58
CA GLU A 196 11.12 -34.90 -22.37
C GLU A 196 12.16 -35.71 -21.59
N ARG A 197 11.74 -36.83 -21.02
CA ARG A 197 12.66 -37.88 -20.58
C ARG A 197 13.19 -38.57 -21.83
N ARG A 198 14.47 -38.36 -22.15
CA ARG A 198 15.20 -39.19 -23.12
C ARG A 198 15.30 -40.61 -22.55
N ALA A 199 14.71 -41.57 -23.25
CA ALA A 199 14.91 -42.99 -22.98
C ALA A 199 16.34 -43.38 -23.40
N ALA A 200 17.13 -43.87 -22.45
CA ALA A 200 18.38 -44.54 -22.72
C ALA A 200 18.06 -45.99 -23.13
N THR A 201 18.27 -46.33 -24.40
CA THR A 201 18.26 -47.71 -24.90
C THR A 201 19.59 -48.37 -24.56
N SER A 202 19.60 -49.23 -23.54
CA SER A 202 20.65 -50.24 -23.36
C SER A 202 20.28 -51.50 -24.14
N GLY A 203 20.91 -51.71 -25.30
CA GLY A 203 20.85 -52.99 -26.01
C GLY A 203 22.02 -53.87 -25.56
N ALA A 204 21.72 -54.92 -24.80
CA ALA A 204 22.65 -56.01 -24.51
C ALA A 204 22.22 -57.25 -25.29
N GLY A 205 23.17 -57.82 -26.05
CA GLY A 205 23.27 -59.25 -26.33
C GLY A 205 22.46 -59.81 -27.51
N GLN A 206 23.16 -60.14 -28.60
CA GLN A 206 22.92 -61.40 -29.30
C GLN A 206 24.27 -62.06 -29.63
N ALA A 207 24.30 -63.36 -29.32
CA ALA A 207 25.33 -64.33 -29.60
C ALA A 207 25.55 -64.51 -31.10
N THR A 208 26.83 -64.57 -31.51
CA THR A 208 27.52 -65.74 -32.08
C THR A 208 29.01 -65.44 -32.15
#